data_AF-A0A1H7QRE4-F1
#
_entry.id   AF-A0A1H7QRE4-F1
#
_cell.length_a   1.000
_cell.length_b   1.000
_cell.length_c   1.000
_cell.angle_alpha   90.00
_cell.angle_beta   90.00
_cell.angle_gamma   90.00
#
_symmetry.space_group_name_H-M   'P 1'
#
loop_
_entity.id
_entity.type
_entity.pdbx_description
1 polymer ?
#
loop_
_entity_poly.entity_id
_entity_poly.type
_entity_poly.pdbx_seq_one_letter_code
_entity_poly.pdbx_strand_id
1 'polypeptide(L)'
;MSSKTKVLLLVSVIFMTIGSFAQRGVRMAYVDMEYILENVEEYRDATEQLEAKVQRWKVEIEQKQSIVEQMKKDLMAEKVLLTPELIAEREEEIQILEKEMIEYQQDRFGPQGDLVLQKRRLIQPIQDQVFNEVQKIGVNKKYDFIFDKSADVVMLYSEKRHDISDLILRGIARTRKVSAPSKKADDRSRLDDFEGEEESEEVSEALQERLDKANEAAEAREKSAADTRSEQLKLREERKKAYEERRKKLLEEREAKKQEKLKERNSDTEKDDNNGTI
;
A
#
# COMPACT_ATOMS: atom_id res chain seq x y z
N MET A 1 -36.44 -41.88 65.96
CA MET A 1 -36.27 -42.26 64.53
C MET A 1 -35.83 -43.71 64.44
N SER A 2 -36.60 -44.55 63.74
CA SER A 2 -36.20 -45.92 63.37
C SER A 2 -34.88 -45.91 62.60
N SER A 3 -34.07 -46.98 62.70
CA SER A 3 -32.79 -47.09 61.96
C SER A 3 -32.98 -46.83 60.46
N LYS A 4 -34.12 -47.27 59.90
CA LYS A 4 -34.51 -47.04 58.50
C LYS A 4 -34.68 -45.56 58.15
N THR A 5 -35.27 -44.77 59.04
CA THR A 5 -35.44 -43.32 58.84
C THR A 5 -34.12 -42.55 58.93
N LYS A 6 -33.16 -43.02 59.73
CA LYS A 6 -31.81 -42.41 59.81
C LYS A 6 -30.99 -42.70 58.55
N VAL A 7 -31.07 -43.91 58.02
CA VAL A 7 -30.42 -44.31 56.76
C VAL A 7 -30.99 -43.52 55.57
N LEU A 8 -32.32 -43.37 55.51
CA LEU A 8 -32.97 -42.62 54.42
C LEU A 8 -32.59 -41.12 54.45
N LEU A 9 -32.46 -40.52 55.63
CA LEU A 9 -31.98 -39.14 55.79
C LEU A 9 -30.51 -39.01 55.35
N LEU A 10 -29.65 -39.96 55.73
CA LEU A 10 -28.23 -39.95 55.36
C LEU A 10 -28.03 -40.10 53.84
N VAL A 11 -28.81 -40.96 53.19
CA VAL A 11 -28.80 -41.09 51.72
C VAL A 11 -29.30 -39.80 51.05
N SER A 12 -30.36 -39.18 51.57
CA SER A 12 -30.88 -37.91 51.05
C SER A 12 -29.86 -36.77 51.14
N VAL A 13 -29.12 -36.67 52.25
CA VAL A 13 -28.05 -35.67 52.42
C VAL A 13 -26.90 -35.91 51.43
N ILE A 14 -26.51 -37.16 51.21
CA ILE A 14 -25.47 -37.51 50.22
C ILE A 14 -25.91 -37.11 48.81
N PHE A 15 -27.14 -37.42 48.40
CA PHE A 15 -27.66 -37.02 47.08
C PHE A 15 -27.75 -35.49 46.92
N MET A 16 -28.05 -34.75 47.99
CA MET A 16 -28.09 -33.29 47.97
C MET A 16 -26.70 -32.65 47.83
N THR A 17 -25.67 -33.28 48.41
CA THR A 17 -24.27 -32.81 48.26
C THR A 17 -23.70 -33.04 46.86
N ILE A 18 -24.12 -34.10 46.16
CA ILE A 18 -23.65 -34.41 44.79
C ILE A 18 -24.17 -33.37 43.78
N GLY A 19 -25.38 -32.85 43.97
CA GLY A 19 -25.96 -31.81 43.09
C GLY A 19 -25.26 -30.45 43.13
N SER A 20 -24.49 -30.16 44.17
CA SER A 20 -23.85 -28.84 44.36
C SER A 20 -22.53 -28.67 43.61
N PHE A 21 -21.87 -29.76 43.20
CA PHE A 21 -20.60 -29.70 42.47
C PHE A 21 -20.74 -29.49 40.95
N ALA A 22 -21.97 -29.52 40.41
CA ALA A 22 -22.23 -29.48 38.97
C ALA A 22 -22.43 -28.07 38.37
N GLN A 23 -22.48 -27.02 39.19
CA GLN A 23 -22.74 -25.65 38.72
C GLN A 23 -21.44 -24.87 38.48
N ARG A 24 -20.57 -25.37 37.60
CA ARG A 24 -19.49 -24.52 37.06
C ARG A 24 -20.10 -23.66 35.96
N GLY A 25 -20.54 -22.45 36.30
CA GLY A 25 -21.07 -21.50 35.32
C GLY A 25 -20.04 -21.22 34.22
N VAL A 26 -20.53 -21.10 32.98
CA VAL A 26 -19.70 -20.79 31.81
C VAL A 26 -19.01 -19.45 32.03
N ARG A 27 -17.69 -19.41 31.92
CA ARG A 27 -16.90 -18.19 32.08
C ARG A 27 -16.67 -17.56 30.72
N MET A 28 -17.35 -16.44 30.50
CA MET A 28 -17.24 -15.66 29.28
C MET A 28 -16.51 -14.35 29.56
N ALA A 29 -15.67 -13.94 28.62
CA ALA A 29 -15.05 -12.63 28.58
C ALA A 29 -15.22 -12.03 27.17
N TYR A 30 -14.95 -10.73 27.05
CA TYR A 30 -14.85 -10.09 25.75
C TYR A 30 -13.63 -9.20 25.65
N VAL A 31 -13.24 -8.93 24.42
CA VAL A 31 -12.13 -8.06 24.04
C VAL A 31 -12.60 -7.08 22.97
N ASP A 32 -12.05 -5.87 22.97
CA ASP A 32 -12.23 -4.88 21.92
C ASP A 32 -10.93 -4.81 21.11
N MET A 33 -10.91 -5.49 19.96
CA MET A 33 -9.71 -5.59 19.13
C MET A 33 -9.30 -4.23 18.55
N GLU A 34 -10.28 -3.40 18.16
CA GLU A 34 -10.03 -2.05 17.64
C GLU A 34 -9.33 -1.19 18.70
N TYR A 35 -9.87 -1.16 19.92
CA TYR A 35 -9.24 -0.46 21.04
C TYR A 35 -7.82 -0.97 21.33
N ILE A 36 -7.58 -2.29 21.30
CA ILE A 36 -6.23 -2.81 21.51
C ILE A 36 -5.30 -2.32 20.41
N LEU A 37 -5.68 -2.47 19.14
CA LEU A 37 -4.84 -2.07 18.01
C LEU A 37 -4.45 -0.60 18.10
N GLU A 38 -5.40 0.29 18.38
CA GLU A 38 -5.15 1.74 18.52
C GLU A 38 -4.17 2.09 19.65
N ASN A 39 -4.12 1.29 20.71
CA ASN A 39 -3.24 1.49 21.86
C ASN A 39 -1.86 0.81 21.71
N VAL A 40 -1.64 0.04 20.64
CA VAL A 40 -0.33 -0.53 20.31
C VAL A 40 0.50 0.51 19.53
N GLU A 41 1.59 0.98 20.15
CA GLU A 41 2.49 1.98 19.57
C GLU A 41 2.95 1.64 18.14
N GLU A 42 3.34 0.38 17.88
CA GLU A 42 3.77 -0.05 16.54
C GLU A 42 2.66 0.06 15.50
N TYR A 43 1.40 -0.16 15.89
CA TYR A 43 0.25 0.01 15.00
C TYR A 43 0.05 1.49 14.67
N ARG A 44 0.11 2.36 15.67
CA ARG A 44 -0.10 3.80 15.49
C ARG A 44 0.97 4.39 14.57
N ASP A 45 2.24 4.10 14.83
CA ASP A 45 3.36 4.62 14.04
C ASP A 45 3.30 4.12 12.58
N ALA A 46 2.96 2.84 12.39
CA ALA A 46 2.80 2.28 11.05
C ALA A 46 1.57 2.82 10.31
N THR A 47 0.48 3.10 11.04
CA THR A 47 -0.73 3.72 10.49
C THR A 47 -0.46 5.14 10.04
N GLU A 48 0.27 5.93 10.82
CA GLU A 48 0.68 7.29 10.45
C GLU A 48 1.55 7.30 9.19
N GLN A 49 2.52 6.39 9.10
CA GLN A 49 3.35 6.23 7.90
C GLN A 49 2.53 5.82 6.68
N LEU A 50 1.54 4.93 6.85
CA LEU A 50 0.65 4.51 5.78
C LEU A 50 -0.27 5.65 5.34
N GLU A 51 -0.79 6.44 6.27
CA GLU A 51 -1.60 7.62 5.98
C GLU A 51 -0.81 8.65 5.18
N ALA A 52 0.44 8.90 5.55
CA ALA A 52 1.33 9.77 4.77
C ALA A 52 1.51 9.29 3.33
N LYS A 53 1.64 7.97 3.09
CA LYS A 53 1.69 7.40 1.73
C LYS A 53 0.37 7.57 0.99
N VAL A 54 -0.75 7.34 1.67
CA VAL A 54 -2.09 7.53 1.09
C VAL A 54 -2.29 8.97 0.62
N GLN A 55 -1.86 9.95 1.42
CA GLN A 55 -1.95 11.35 1.01
C GLN A 55 -1.09 11.64 -0.22
N ARG A 56 0.12 11.09 -0.32
CA ARG A 56 0.96 11.21 -1.52
C ARG A 56 0.29 10.63 -2.76
N TRP A 57 -0.27 9.42 -2.66
CA TRP A 57 -0.99 8.81 -3.79
C TRP A 57 -2.22 9.61 -4.22
N LYS A 58 -2.95 10.22 -3.28
CA LYS A 58 -4.07 11.11 -3.60
C LYS A 58 -3.60 12.33 -4.38
N VAL A 59 -2.52 12.97 -3.94
CA VAL A 59 -1.93 14.11 -4.65
C VAL A 59 -1.45 13.71 -6.06
N GLU A 60 -0.82 12.54 -6.20
CA GLU A 60 -0.40 12.03 -7.52
C GLU A 60 -1.59 11.78 -8.46
N ILE A 61 -2.71 11.25 -7.95
CA ILE A 61 -3.94 11.08 -8.73
C ILE A 61 -4.52 12.44 -9.15
N GLU A 62 -4.60 13.40 -8.22
CA GLU A 62 -5.11 14.74 -8.51
C GLU A 62 -4.26 15.45 -9.58
N GLN A 63 -2.93 15.31 -9.51
CA GLN A 63 -2.02 15.84 -10.54
C GLN A 63 -2.27 15.19 -11.90
N LYS A 64 -2.40 13.85 -11.97
CA LYS A 64 -2.70 13.14 -13.22
C LYS A 64 -4.05 13.56 -13.79
N GLN A 65 -5.07 13.71 -12.94
CA GLN A 65 -6.40 14.16 -13.34
C GLN A 65 -6.34 15.59 -13.90
N SER A 66 -5.63 16.50 -13.24
CA SER A 66 -5.47 17.87 -13.70
C SER A 66 -4.78 17.95 -15.06
N ILE A 67 -3.74 17.14 -15.30
CA ILE A 67 -3.05 17.04 -16.60
C ILE A 67 -4.02 16.58 -17.69
N VAL A 68 -4.78 15.50 -17.44
CA VAL A 68 -5.80 14.99 -18.37
C VAL A 68 -6.85 16.04 -18.69
N GLU A 69 -7.38 16.72 -17.68
CA GLU A 69 -8.38 17.79 -17.88
C GLU A 69 -7.82 18.97 -18.67
N GLN A 70 -6.56 19.34 -18.45
CA GLN A 70 -5.91 20.41 -19.20
C GLN A 70 -5.73 20.03 -20.67
N MET A 71 -5.20 18.83 -20.97
CA MET A 71 -5.04 18.37 -22.36
C MET A 71 -6.37 18.28 -23.10
N LYS A 72 -7.44 17.87 -22.42
CA LYS A 72 -8.80 17.88 -23.01
C LYS A 72 -9.26 19.30 -23.36
N LYS A 73 -9.06 20.26 -22.46
CA LYS A 73 -9.41 21.67 -22.71
C LYS A 73 -8.58 22.25 -23.86
N ASP A 74 -7.29 21.98 -23.89
CA ASP A 74 -6.38 22.43 -24.94
C ASP A 74 -6.77 21.85 -26.29
N LEU A 75 -7.07 20.53 -26.35
CA LEU A 75 -7.56 19.90 -27.56
C LEU A 75 -8.87 20.53 -28.04
N MET A 76 -9.82 20.83 -27.14
CA MET A 76 -11.08 21.49 -27.51
C MET A 76 -10.86 22.89 -28.09
N ALA A 77 -9.92 23.66 -27.53
CA ALA A 77 -9.59 25.00 -28.01
C ALA A 77 -8.83 24.98 -29.36
N GLU A 78 -7.91 24.04 -29.53
CA GLU A 78 -7.08 23.90 -30.73
C GLU A 78 -7.75 23.12 -31.86
N LYS A 79 -8.85 22.39 -31.60
CA LYS A 79 -9.49 21.44 -32.53
C LYS A 79 -9.73 22.01 -33.93
N VAL A 80 -10.12 23.29 -34.02
CA VAL A 80 -10.44 23.97 -35.28
C VAL A 80 -9.18 24.25 -36.12
N LEU A 81 -8.00 24.26 -35.51
CA LEU A 81 -6.71 24.56 -36.14
C LEU A 81 -5.92 23.29 -36.53
N LEU A 82 -6.35 22.12 -36.04
CA LEU A 82 -5.67 20.83 -36.22
C LEU A 82 -6.26 20.04 -37.40
N THR A 83 -5.45 19.13 -37.96
CA THR A 83 -5.96 18.16 -38.95
C THR A 83 -6.62 16.97 -38.25
N PRO A 84 -7.49 16.22 -38.94
CA PRO A 84 -8.14 15.04 -38.36
C PRO A 84 -7.17 14.02 -37.76
N GLU A 85 -6.01 13.82 -38.40
CA GLU A 85 -4.98 12.88 -37.93
C GLU A 85 -4.34 13.35 -36.62
N LEU A 86 -4.05 14.65 -36.49
CA LEU A 86 -3.49 15.24 -35.26
C LEU A 86 -4.50 15.24 -34.12
N ILE A 87 -5.79 15.38 -34.42
CA ILE A 87 -6.86 15.27 -33.43
C ILE A 87 -6.91 13.83 -32.90
N ALA A 88 -6.90 12.83 -33.79
CA ALA A 88 -6.93 11.43 -33.40
C ALA A 88 -5.73 11.03 -32.52
N GLU A 89 -4.52 11.50 -32.86
CA GLU A 89 -3.31 11.24 -32.07
C GLU A 89 -3.39 11.86 -30.66
N ARG A 90 -3.87 13.10 -30.54
CA ARG A 90 -4.09 13.77 -29.24
C ARG A 90 -5.19 13.09 -28.42
N GLU A 91 -6.26 12.63 -29.06
CA GLU A 91 -7.33 11.88 -28.40
C GLU A 91 -6.82 10.53 -27.87
N GLU A 92 -5.95 9.85 -28.62
CA GLU A 92 -5.29 8.61 -28.18
C GLU A 92 -4.36 8.86 -26.98
N GLU A 93 -3.54 9.92 -27.01
CA GLU A 93 -2.67 10.29 -25.88
C GLU A 93 -3.47 10.57 -24.60
N ILE A 94 -4.57 11.33 -24.72
CA ILE A 94 -5.47 11.58 -23.60
C ILE A 94 -6.05 10.27 -23.06
N GLN A 95 -6.52 9.36 -23.93
CA GLN A 95 -7.08 8.08 -23.52
C GLN A 95 -6.05 7.19 -22.81
N ILE A 96 -4.80 7.18 -23.27
CA ILE A 96 -3.70 6.45 -22.61
C ILE A 96 -3.50 7.00 -21.20
N LEU A 97 -3.39 8.33 -21.05
CA LEU A 97 -3.16 8.96 -19.74
C LEU A 97 -4.35 8.80 -18.79
N GLU A 98 -5.58 8.79 -19.30
CA GLU A 98 -6.78 8.45 -18.54
C GLU A 98 -6.73 7.01 -18.04
N LYS A 99 -6.38 6.07 -18.92
CA LYS A 99 -6.28 4.67 -18.56
C LYS A 99 -5.20 4.45 -17.51
N GLU A 100 -4.01 5.03 -17.69
CA GLU A 100 -2.93 4.97 -16.71
C GLU A 100 -3.32 5.56 -15.35
N MET A 101 -4.10 6.64 -15.33
CA MET A 101 -4.63 7.23 -14.10
C MET A 101 -5.59 6.27 -13.38
N ILE A 102 -6.52 5.66 -14.13
CA ILE A 102 -7.49 4.69 -13.57
C ILE A 102 -6.77 3.44 -13.06
N GLU A 103 -5.81 2.91 -13.82
CA GLU A 103 -4.98 1.77 -13.41
C GLU A 103 -4.20 2.11 -12.14
N TYR A 104 -3.54 3.28 -12.09
CA TYR A 104 -2.86 3.73 -10.89
C TYR A 104 -3.81 3.82 -9.69
N GLN A 105 -5.00 4.39 -9.86
CA GLN A 105 -6.00 4.46 -8.79
C GLN A 105 -6.42 3.06 -8.32
N GLN A 106 -6.63 2.12 -9.25
CA GLN A 106 -7.02 0.75 -8.94
C GLN A 106 -5.89 -0.02 -8.23
N ASP A 107 -4.65 0.16 -8.66
CA ASP A 107 -3.47 -0.47 -8.06
C ASP A 107 -3.22 0.03 -6.64
N ARG A 108 -3.50 1.31 -6.34
CA ARG A 108 -3.34 1.86 -5.00
C ARG A 108 -4.55 1.61 -4.09
N PHE A 109 -5.77 1.86 -4.58
CA PHE A 109 -6.99 1.93 -3.79
C PHE A 109 -8.03 0.85 -4.10
N GLY A 110 -7.79 -0.01 -5.08
CA GLY A 110 -8.68 -1.12 -5.41
C GLY A 110 -8.76 -2.18 -4.31
N PRO A 111 -9.66 -3.17 -4.45
CA PRO A 111 -9.87 -4.22 -3.43
C PRO A 111 -8.63 -5.08 -3.14
N GLN A 112 -7.74 -5.22 -4.13
CA GLN A 112 -6.43 -5.87 -4.02
C GLN A 112 -5.28 -4.88 -4.13
N GLY A 113 -5.57 -3.59 -4.02
CA GLY A 113 -4.57 -2.54 -4.15
C GLY A 113 -3.61 -2.48 -2.96
N ASP A 114 -2.56 -1.70 -3.14
CA ASP A 114 -1.48 -1.55 -2.17
C ASP A 114 -1.95 -1.11 -0.79
N LEU A 115 -2.97 -0.24 -0.73
CA LEU A 115 -3.51 0.23 0.55
C LEU A 115 -4.05 -0.93 1.38
N VAL A 116 -4.90 -1.79 0.79
CA VAL A 116 -5.52 -2.92 1.47
C VAL A 116 -4.45 -3.93 1.88
N LEU A 117 -3.50 -4.21 0.97
CA LEU A 117 -2.42 -5.14 1.21
C LEU A 117 -1.48 -4.66 2.34
N GLN A 118 -1.11 -3.38 2.34
CA GLN A 118 -0.29 -2.79 3.39
C GLN A 118 -1.02 -2.76 4.73
N LYS A 119 -2.30 -2.35 4.76
CA LYS A 119 -3.12 -2.43 5.98
C LYS A 119 -3.12 -3.85 6.56
N ARG A 120 -3.39 -4.86 5.74
CA ARG A 120 -3.38 -6.27 6.19
C ARG A 120 -2.03 -6.68 6.76
N ARG A 121 -0.92 -6.37 6.06
CA ARG A 121 0.44 -6.70 6.50
C ARG A 121 0.83 -6.02 7.82
N LEU A 122 0.32 -4.82 8.10
CA LEU A 122 0.56 -4.11 9.35
C LEU A 122 -0.29 -4.67 10.50
N ILE A 123 -1.57 -4.96 10.23
CA ILE A 123 -2.53 -5.42 11.23
C ILE A 123 -2.27 -6.87 11.64
N GLN A 124 -1.98 -7.75 10.69
CA GLN A 124 -1.86 -9.20 10.91
C GLN A 124 -0.86 -9.59 12.01
N PRO A 125 0.40 -9.12 12.04
CA PRO A 125 1.34 -9.51 13.09
C PRO A 125 0.89 -9.05 14.48
N ILE A 126 0.14 -7.95 14.57
CA ILE A 126 -0.39 -7.44 15.84
C ILE A 126 -1.60 -8.27 16.26
N GLN A 127 -2.49 -8.64 15.34
CA GLN A 127 -3.57 -9.58 15.59
C GLN A 127 -3.04 -10.93 16.09
N ASP A 128 -1.96 -11.45 15.51
CA ASP A 128 -1.33 -12.69 15.94
C ASP A 128 -0.77 -12.57 17.37
N GLN A 129 -0.14 -11.44 17.72
CA GLN A 129 0.32 -11.17 19.08
C GLN A 129 -0.84 -11.11 20.08
N VAL A 130 -1.91 -10.41 19.72
CA VAL A 130 -3.12 -10.29 20.55
C VAL A 130 -3.75 -11.67 20.74
N PHE A 131 -3.89 -12.46 19.68
CA PHE A 131 -4.45 -13.80 19.74
C PHE A 131 -3.66 -14.71 20.68
N ASN A 132 -2.32 -14.66 20.60
CA ASN A 132 -1.45 -15.41 21.52
C ASN A 132 -1.65 -14.99 22.98
N GLU A 133 -1.77 -13.70 23.27
CA GLU A 133 -2.02 -13.21 24.63
C GLU A 133 -3.43 -13.55 25.12
N VAL A 134 -4.43 -13.48 24.24
CA VAL A 134 -5.81 -13.93 24.51
C VAL A 134 -5.82 -15.41 24.91
N GLN A 135 -5.13 -16.27 24.17
CA GLN A 135 -5.03 -17.70 24.49
C GLN A 135 -4.38 -17.93 25.87
N LYS A 136 -3.25 -17.27 26.15
CA LYS A 136 -2.58 -17.36 27.46
C LYS A 136 -3.50 -16.94 28.59
N ILE A 137 -4.20 -15.81 28.45
CA ILE A 137 -5.13 -15.30 29.46
C ILE A 137 -6.34 -16.24 29.60
N GLY A 138 -6.88 -16.74 28.50
CA GLY A 138 -7.98 -17.70 28.46
C GLY A 138 -7.68 -18.93 29.30
N VAL A 139 -6.53 -19.56 29.07
CA VAL A 139 -6.07 -20.74 29.85
C VAL A 139 -5.83 -20.38 31.31
N ASN A 140 -5.08 -19.31 31.59
CA ASN A 140 -4.70 -18.93 32.95
C ASN A 140 -5.90 -18.53 33.83
N LYS A 141 -6.90 -17.85 33.25
CA LYS A 141 -8.13 -17.41 33.95
C LYS A 141 -9.26 -18.43 33.83
N LYS A 142 -9.06 -19.50 33.06
CA LYS A 142 -10.04 -20.57 32.78
C LYS A 142 -11.32 -20.02 32.16
N TYR A 143 -11.20 -19.12 31.19
CA TYR A 143 -12.33 -18.69 30.36
C TYR A 143 -12.68 -19.79 29.37
N ASP A 144 -13.98 -20.06 29.23
CA ASP A 144 -14.49 -21.02 28.27
C ASP A 144 -14.68 -20.36 26.90
N PHE A 145 -15.03 -19.07 26.89
CA PHE A 145 -15.20 -18.27 25.67
C PHE A 145 -14.65 -16.85 25.85
N ILE A 146 -14.05 -16.32 24.79
CA ILE A 146 -13.64 -14.92 24.68
C ILE A 146 -14.19 -14.41 23.36
N PHE A 147 -15.03 -13.38 23.42
CA PHE A 147 -15.65 -12.78 22.24
C PHE A 147 -14.95 -11.48 21.84
N ASP A 148 -14.75 -11.27 20.55
CA ASP A 148 -14.35 -9.97 20.03
C ASP A 148 -15.60 -9.10 19.80
N LYS A 149 -15.64 -7.94 20.46
CA LYS A 149 -16.69 -6.93 20.31
C LYS A 149 -16.59 -6.17 18.98
N SER A 150 -15.40 -6.12 18.38
CA SER A 150 -15.15 -5.47 17.10
C SER A 150 -15.56 -6.35 15.90
N ALA A 151 -15.87 -7.63 16.14
CA ALA A 151 -16.37 -8.56 15.13
C ALA A 151 -17.91 -8.44 14.96
N ASP A 152 -18.47 -9.16 13.98
CA ASP A 152 -19.91 -9.16 13.65
C ASP A 152 -20.85 -9.69 14.76
N VAL A 153 -20.33 -9.97 15.96
CA VAL A 153 -21.12 -10.42 17.11
C VAL A 153 -21.81 -9.22 17.75
N VAL A 154 -23.12 -9.11 17.54
CA VAL A 154 -23.93 -8.05 18.14
C VAL A 154 -24.09 -8.28 19.65
N MET A 155 -23.36 -7.49 20.44
CA MET A 155 -23.45 -7.47 21.91
C MET A 155 -24.25 -6.26 22.38
N LEU A 156 -25.49 -6.47 22.81
CA LEU A 156 -26.38 -5.38 23.22
C LEU A 156 -25.97 -4.76 24.57
N TYR A 157 -25.44 -5.57 25.48
CA TYR A 157 -24.99 -5.14 26.79
C TYR A 157 -23.99 -6.12 27.36
N SER A 158 -22.94 -5.60 27.99
CA SER A 158 -22.05 -6.38 28.84
C SER A 158 -21.55 -5.53 30.00
N GLU A 159 -21.30 -6.19 31.13
CA GLU A 159 -20.70 -5.55 32.29
C GLU A 159 -19.18 -5.42 32.08
N LYS A 160 -18.61 -4.26 32.40
CA LYS A 160 -17.18 -3.93 32.16
C LYS A 160 -16.21 -4.92 32.82
N ARG A 161 -16.65 -5.61 33.87
CA ARG A 161 -15.85 -6.64 34.57
C ARG A 161 -15.46 -7.84 33.68
N HIS A 162 -16.16 -8.07 32.57
CA HIS A 162 -15.84 -9.14 31.62
C HIS A 162 -14.94 -8.66 30.47
N ASP A 163 -14.61 -7.37 30.42
CA ASP A 163 -13.64 -6.81 29.50
C ASP A 163 -12.23 -7.20 29.93
N ILE A 164 -11.49 -7.85 29.05
CA ILE A 164 -10.09 -8.22 29.28
C ILE A 164 -9.11 -7.44 28.38
N SER A 165 -9.56 -6.42 27.65
CA SER A 165 -8.75 -5.66 26.70
C SER A 165 -7.52 -5.02 27.36
N ASP A 166 -7.70 -4.34 28.49
CA ASP A 166 -6.59 -3.76 29.27
C ASP A 166 -5.64 -4.82 29.86
N LEU A 167 -6.13 -6.04 30.09
CA LEU A 167 -5.29 -7.14 30.56
C LEU A 167 -4.39 -7.65 29.42
N ILE A 168 -4.95 -7.75 28.21
CA ILE A 168 -4.23 -8.14 26.99
C ILE A 168 -3.18 -7.09 26.62
N LEU A 169 -3.54 -5.79 26.62
CA LEU A 169 -2.61 -4.69 26.37
C LEU A 169 -1.40 -4.74 27.31
N ARG A 170 -1.63 -4.99 28.61
CA ARG A 170 -0.54 -5.16 29.58
C ARG A 170 0.29 -6.42 29.33
N GLY A 171 -0.31 -7.49 28.81
CA GLY A 171 0.38 -8.70 28.37
C GLY A 171 1.34 -8.41 27.23
N ILE A 172 0.84 -7.78 26.17
CA ILE A 172 1.61 -7.38 24.98
C ILE A 172 2.77 -6.45 25.38
N ALA A 173 2.49 -5.40 26.15
CA ALA A 173 3.51 -4.46 26.61
C ALA A 173 4.60 -5.13 27.46
N ARG A 174 4.26 -6.16 28.24
CA ARG A 174 5.23 -6.92 29.04
C ARG A 174 6.08 -7.82 28.16
N THR A 175 5.47 -8.56 27.22
CA THR A 175 6.18 -9.38 26.24
C THR A 175 7.15 -8.51 25.44
N ARG A 176 6.74 -7.32 25.01
CA ARG A 176 7.61 -6.33 24.35
C ARG A 176 8.80 -5.91 25.20
N LYS A 177 8.60 -5.57 26.48
CA LYS A 177 9.70 -5.19 27.39
C LYS A 177 10.70 -6.31 27.65
N VAL A 178 10.26 -7.56 27.55
CA VAL A 178 11.11 -8.76 27.74
C VAL A 178 11.82 -9.14 26.43
N SER A 179 11.20 -8.91 25.27
CA SER A 179 11.79 -9.16 23.95
C SER A 179 12.61 -8.00 23.40
N ALA A 180 12.43 -6.79 23.92
CA ALA A 180 13.32 -5.68 23.64
C ALA A 180 14.68 -5.97 24.29
N PRO A 181 15.79 -6.01 23.52
CA PRO A 181 17.10 -6.13 24.13
C PRO A 181 17.26 -4.99 25.13
N SER A 182 17.65 -5.33 26.36
CA SER A 182 17.98 -4.40 27.43
C SER A 182 19.00 -3.38 26.91
N LYS A 183 18.52 -2.21 26.47
CA LYS A 183 19.35 -1.12 25.94
C LYS A 183 20.20 -0.41 27.01
N LYS A 184 20.38 -0.97 28.21
CA LYS A 184 21.00 -0.24 29.34
C LYS A 184 21.94 -0.99 30.28
N ALA A 185 22.42 -2.20 29.97
CA ALA A 185 23.34 -2.86 30.89
C ALA A 185 24.55 -3.56 30.27
N ASP A 186 24.77 -3.53 28.95
CA ASP A 186 25.92 -4.26 28.38
C ASP A 186 26.48 -3.70 27.07
N ASP A 187 26.35 -2.40 26.85
CA ASP A 187 26.97 -1.74 25.67
C ASP A 187 28.38 -1.20 26.00
N ARG A 188 28.87 -1.44 27.23
CA ARG A 188 30.22 -1.05 27.66
C ARG A 188 31.15 -2.24 27.89
N SER A 189 30.66 -3.42 28.26
CA SER A 189 31.54 -4.58 28.48
C SER A 189 31.80 -5.40 27.21
N ARG A 190 31.01 -5.24 26.14
CA ARG A 190 31.24 -5.95 24.86
C ARG A 190 32.11 -5.18 23.86
N LEU A 191 32.33 -3.89 24.08
CA LEU A 191 33.28 -3.10 23.27
C LEU A 191 34.71 -3.15 23.85
N ASP A 192 34.87 -3.19 25.17
CA ASP A 192 36.20 -3.25 25.81
C ASP A 192 36.84 -4.65 25.73
N ASP A 193 36.06 -5.73 25.59
CA ASP A 193 36.60 -7.09 25.41
C ASP A 193 36.97 -7.40 23.94
N PHE A 194 36.68 -6.49 23.00
CA PHE A 194 36.99 -6.68 21.57
C PHE A 194 38.19 -5.85 21.09
N GLU A 195 38.70 -4.91 21.90
CA GLU A 195 39.94 -4.16 21.60
C GLU A 195 41.21 -4.89 22.10
N GLY A 196 41.08 -6.10 22.66
CA GLY A 196 42.17 -6.84 23.29
C GLY A 196 42.76 -8.02 22.52
N GLU A 197 42.12 -8.54 21.48
CA GLU A 197 42.63 -9.70 20.73
C GLU A 197 42.55 -9.43 19.22
N GLU A 198 43.70 -9.07 18.65
CA GLU A 198 43.97 -9.22 17.22
C GLU A 198 43.90 -10.71 16.85
N GLU A 199 42.71 -11.23 16.58
CA GLU A 199 42.55 -12.47 15.82
C GLU A 199 42.21 -12.13 14.36
N SER A 200 43.24 -12.22 13.54
CA SER A 200 43.14 -12.29 12.08
C SER A 200 42.34 -13.53 11.68
N GLU A 201 41.01 -13.41 11.57
CA GLU A 201 40.22 -14.39 10.83
C GLU A 201 40.27 -14.05 9.33
N GLU A 202 41.09 -14.79 8.61
CA GLU A 202 41.11 -14.78 7.15
C GLU A 202 39.69 -15.01 6.62
N VAL A 203 39.21 -14.08 5.79
CA VAL A 203 37.92 -14.16 5.13
C VAL A 203 37.86 -15.49 4.37
N SER A 204 36.95 -16.38 4.78
CA SER A 204 36.66 -17.61 4.06
C SER A 204 36.45 -17.31 2.58
N GLU A 205 37.22 -17.98 1.71
CA GLU A 205 37.22 -17.84 0.24
C GLU A 205 35.79 -17.87 -0.35
N ALA A 206 34.89 -18.63 0.28
CA ALA A 206 33.49 -18.76 -0.10
C ALA A 206 32.61 -17.52 0.21
N LEU A 207 33.03 -16.66 1.13
CA LEU A 207 32.34 -15.40 1.46
C LEU A 207 32.79 -14.28 0.51
N GLN A 208 34.08 -14.26 0.17
CA GLN A 208 34.66 -13.38 -0.86
C GLN A 208 33.98 -13.64 -2.21
N GLU A 209 33.89 -14.91 -2.64
CA GLU A 209 33.27 -15.29 -3.92
C GLU A 209 31.78 -14.88 -3.98
N ARG A 210 31.07 -14.94 -2.84
CA ARG A 210 29.66 -14.51 -2.76
C ARG A 210 29.49 -13.00 -2.88
N LEU A 211 30.37 -12.22 -2.26
CA LEU A 211 30.35 -10.76 -2.36
C LEU A 211 30.72 -10.31 -3.78
N ASP A 212 31.73 -10.92 -4.38
CA ASP A 212 32.16 -10.60 -5.74
C ASP A 212 31.05 -10.92 -6.75
N LYS A 213 30.41 -12.08 -6.63
CA LYS A 213 29.26 -12.45 -7.48
C LYS A 213 28.03 -11.55 -7.27
N ALA A 214 27.80 -11.06 -6.06
CA ALA A 214 26.73 -10.11 -5.77
C ALA A 214 27.01 -8.73 -6.38
N ASN A 215 28.27 -8.28 -6.31
CA ASN A 215 28.72 -7.03 -6.90
C ASN A 215 28.67 -7.08 -8.43
N GLU A 216 29.13 -8.17 -9.05
CA GLU A 216 29.03 -8.38 -10.50
C GLU A 216 27.56 -8.42 -10.98
N ALA A 217 26.68 -9.07 -10.22
CA ALA A 217 25.25 -9.10 -10.54
C ALA A 217 24.58 -7.73 -10.40
N ALA A 218 25.02 -6.91 -9.44
CA ALA A 218 24.57 -5.53 -9.29
C ALA A 218 25.04 -4.65 -10.46
N GLU A 219 26.32 -4.76 -10.83
CA GLU A 219 26.89 -4.03 -11.97
C GLU A 219 26.25 -4.44 -13.31
N ALA A 220 25.97 -5.72 -13.51
CA ALA A 220 25.31 -6.21 -14.73
C ALA A 220 23.87 -5.66 -14.85
N ARG A 221 23.13 -5.58 -13.73
CA ARG A 221 21.81 -4.96 -13.70
C ARG A 221 21.88 -3.46 -13.97
N GLU A 222 22.85 -2.77 -13.39
CA GLU A 222 23.03 -1.33 -13.61
C GLU A 222 23.40 -1.02 -15.07
N LYS A 223 24.29 -1.81 -15.68
CA LYS A 223 24.63 -1.72 -17.11
C LYS A 223 23.39 -1.97 -17.98
N SER A 224 22.61 -3.02 -17.72
CA SER A 224 21.36 -3.28 -18.48
C SER A 224 20.30 -2.18 -18.30
N ALA A 225 20.20 -1.58 -17.10
CA ALA A 225 19.28 -0.49 -16.83
C ALA A 225 19.74 0.83 -17.49
N ALA A 226 21.05 1.06 -17.56
CA ALA A 226 21.64 2.18 -18.27
C ALA A 226 21.46 2.03 -19.79
N ASP A 227 21.68 0.83 -20.33
CA ASP A 227 21.52 0.52 -21.76
C ASP A 227 20.06 0.73 -22.20
N THR A 228 19.10 0.14 -21.48
CA THR A 228 17.66 0.32 -21.74
C THR A 228 17.22 1.79 -21.62
N ARG A 229 17.76 2.53 -20.64
CA ARG A 229 17.50 3.98 -20.52
C ARG A 229 18.09 4.78 -21.67
N SER A 230 19.28 4.41 -22.16
CA SER A 230 19.93 5.05 -23.30
C SER A 230 19.18 4.79 -24.62
N GLU A 231 18.67 3.57 -24.80
CA GLU A 231 17.83 3.20 -25.95
C GLU A 231 16.50 3.96 -25.94
N GLN A 232 15.84 4.07 -24.78
CA GLN A 232 14.61 4.85 -24.63
C GLN A 232 14.83 6.35 -24.91
N LEU A 233 15.98 6.91 -24.52
CA LEU A 233 16.32 8.30 -24.81
C LEU A 233 16.59 8.52 -26.30
N LYS A 234 17.34 7.63 -26.95
CA LYS A 234 17.57 7.69 -28.42
C LYS A 234 16.25 7.57 -29.19
N LEU A 235 15.37 6.65 -28.79
CA LEU A 235 14.05 6.49 -29.40
C LEU A 235 13.19 7.77 -29.24
N ARG A 236 13.27 8.45 -28.09
CA ARG A 236 12.58 9.73 -27.86
C ARG A 236 13.15 10.85 -28.72
N GLU A 237 14.47 10.94 -28.86
CA GLU A 237 15.12 11.94 -29.70
C GLU A 237 14.83 11.73 -31.20
N GLU A 238 14.83 10.48 -31.67
CA GLU A 238 14.43 10.13 -33.04
C GLU A 238 12.97 10.47 -33.31
N ARG A 239 12.05 10.14 -32.37
CA ARG A 239 10.64 10.55 -32.47
C ARG A 239 10.47 12.06 -32.51
N LYS A 240 11.23 12.80 -31.69
CA LYS A 240 11.20 14.27 -31.67
C LYS A 240 11.72 14.88 -32.97
N LYS A 241 12.82 14.36 -33.53
CA LYS A 241 13.34 14.80 -34.83
C LYS A 241 12.39 14.48 -35.98
N ALA A 242 11.82 13.27 -35.99
CA ALA A 242 10.81 12.88 -36.98
C ALA A 242 9.56 13.77 -36.91
N TYR A 243 9.16 14.18 -35.71
CA TYR A 243 8.09 15.14 -35.48
C TYR A 243 8.43 16.53 -36.02
N GLU A 244 9.63 17.06 -35.73
CA GLU A 244 10.08 18.37 -36.21
C GLU A 244 10.19 18.41 -37.75
N GLU A 245 10.69 17.35 -38.38
CA GLU A 245 10.76 17.23 -39.84
C GLU A 245 9.38 17.13 -40.49
N ARG A 246 8.46 16.34 -39.92
CA ARG A 246 7.07 16.26 -40.41
C ARG A 246 6.35 17.60 -40.28
N ARG A 247 6.53 18.29 -39.15
CA ARG A 247 6.00 19.63 -38.93
C ARG A 247 6.54 20.62 -39.95
N LYS A 248 7.83 20.58 -40.26
CA LYS A 248 8.45 21.46 -41.26
C LYS A 248 7.90 21.21 -42.66
N LYS A 249 7.79 19.94 -43.09
CA LYS A 249 7.19 19.57 -44.39
C LYS A 249 5.74 20.03 -44.51
N LEU A 250 4.94 19.91 -43.45
CA LEU A 250 3.56 20.37 -43.43
C LEU A 250 3.43 21.89 -43.52
N LEU A 251 4.34 22.64 -42.88
CA LEU A 251 4.38 24.09 -42.98
C LEU A 251 4.77 24.55 -44.39
N GLU A 252 5.80 23.92 -44.98
CA GLU A 252 6.23 24.19 -46.36
C GLU A 252 5.13 23.85 -47.38
N GLU A 253 4.41 22.73 -47.21
CA GLU A 253 3.28 22.36 -48.06
C GLU A 253 2.11 23.37 -47.94
N ARG A 254 1.83 23.85 -46.72
CA ARG A 254 0.81 24.89 -46.48
C ARG A 254 1.21 26.22 -47.11
N GLU A 255 2.47 26.62 -47.02
CA GLU A 255 2.97 27.83 -47.66
C GLU A 255 2.95 27.73 -49.19
N ALA A 256 3.31 26.56 -49.75
CA ALA A 256 3.24 26.29 -51.18
C ALA A 256 1.79 26.36 -51.69
N LYS A 257 0.84 25.71 -51.00
CA LYS A 257 -0.60 25.80 -51.33
C LYS A 257 -1.14 27.23 -51.22
N LYS A 258 -0.64 28.02 -50.26
CA LYS A 258 -1.02 29.43 -50.12
C LYS A 258 -0.47 30.29 -51.27
N GLN A 259 0.79 30.06 -51.66
CA GLN A 259 1.44 30.72 -52.81
C GLN A 259 0.74 30.38 -54.13
N GLU A 260 0.36 29.11 -54.32
CA GLU A 260 -0.34 28.63 -55.51
C GLU A 260 -1.72 29.27 -55.64
N LYS A 261 -2.52 29.30 -54.56
CA LYS A 261 -3.81 30.01 -54.53
C LYS A 261 -3.68 31.52 -54.73
N LEU A 262 -2.59 32.14 -54.27
CA LEU A 262 -2.32 33.57 -54.52
C LEU A 262 -1.97 33.83 -56.00
N LYS A 263 -1.23 32.91 -56.64
CA LYS A 263 -0.91 32.99 -58.07
C LYS A 263 -2.14 32.77 -58.94
N GLU A 264 -2.98 31.78 -58.63
CA GLU A 264 -4.26 31.57 -59.33
C GLU A 264 -5.14 32.82 -59.23
N ARG A 265 -5.30 33.36 -58.02
CA ARG A 265 -6.11 34.57 -57.80
C ARG A 265 -5.57 35.79 -58.55
N ASN A 266 -4.26 35.98 -58.60
CA ASN A 266 -3.65 37.08 -59.35
C ASN A 266 -3.81 36.90 -60.87
N SER A 267 -3.71 35.66 -61.37
CA SER A 267 -3.89 35.34 -62.78
C SER A 267 -5.34 35.49 -63.26
N ASP A 268 -6.32 35.30 -62.37
CA ASP A 268 -7.73 35.54 -62.65
C ASP A 268 -8.03 37.05 -62.70
N THR A 269 -7.43 37.86 -61.83
CA THR A 269 -7.54 39.34 -61.91
C THR A 269 -6.87 39.93 -63.17
N GLU A 270 -5.73 39.39 -63.62
CA GLU A 270 -5.08 39.86 -64.87
C GLU A 270 -5.88 39.50 -66.14
N LYS A 271 -6.67 38.41 -66.11
CA LYS A 271 -7.56 38.03 -67.22
C LYS A 271 -8.82 38.91 -67.29
N ASP A 272 -9.34 39.34 -66.15
CA ASP A 272 -10.50 40.26 -66.09
C ASP A 272 -10.10 41.68 -66.56
N ASP A 273 -8.92 42.17 -66.20
CA ASP A 273 -8.44 43.49 -66.62
C ASP A 273 -8.15 43.59 -68.13
N ASN A 274 -7.76 42.48 -68.78
CA ASN A 274 -7.43 42.45 -70.21
C ASN A 274 -8.66 42.28 -71.12
N ASN A 275 -9.84 41.98 -70.56
CA ASN A 275 -11.12 41.87 -71.29
C ASN A 275 -12.00 43.14 -71.16
N GLY A 276 -11.50 44.18 -70.47
CA GLY A 276 -12.21 45.42 -70.18
C GLY A 276 -11.81 46.64 -71.03
N THR A 277 -10.97 46.50 -72.06
CA THR A 277 -10.58 47.63 -72.92
C THR A 277 -11.04 47.42 -74.36
N ILE A 278 -12.25 47.90 -74.68
CA ILE A 278 -12.71 48.22 -76.04
C ILE A 278 -12.98 49.72 -76.10
#